data_AF-A0A2V5SZJ5-F1
#
_entry.id   AF-A0A2V5SZJ5-F1
#
_cell.length_a   1.000
_cell.length_b   1.000
_cell.length_c   1.000
_cell.angle_alpha   90.00
_cell.angle_beta   90.00
_cell.angle_gamma   90.00
#
_symmetry.space_group_name_H-M   'P 1'
#
loop_
_entity.id
_entity.type
_entity.pdbx_description
1 polymer ?
#
loop_
_entity_poly.entity_id
_entity_poly.type
_entity_poly.pdbx_seq_one_letter_code
_entity_poly.pdbx_strand_id
1 'polypeptide(L)'
;MRTQTAGYFVELIEICTERDHRDPELYGLLRRAFGYLDANDASPQAVAHFETELARIAGVHDVKKLKADPAFALGNLFGRLPISRTPLLKTLAVEAKNRTKETSK
;
A
#
# COMPACT_ATOMS: atom_id res chain seq x y z
N MET A 1 2.70 8.55 -11.57
CA MET A 1 2.75 7.39 -10.65
C MET A 1 1.41 6.81 -10.23
N ARG A 2 0.30 7.58 -10.24
CA ARG A 2 -1.05 7.12 -9.84
C ARG A 2 -1.40 5.69 -10.27
N THR A 3 -1.35 5.40 -11.58
CA THR A 3 -1.73 4.08 -12.13
C THR A 3 -0.84 2.94 -11.62
N GLN A 4 0.46 3.17 -11.47
CA GLN A 4 1.39 2.14 -10.95
C GLN A 4 1.11 1.85 -9.46
N THR A 5 0.83 2.89 -8.67
CA THR A 5 0.44 2.72 -7.27
C THR A 5 -0.90 2.00 -7.12
N ALA A 6 -1.89 2.35 -7.95
CA ALA A 6 -3.16 1.63 -7.99
C ALA A 6 -2.97 0.15 -8.38
N GLY A 7 -2.14 -0.12 -9.40
CA GLY A 7 -1.79 -1.49 -9.80
C GLY A 7 -1.15 -2.28 -8.67
N TYR A 8 -0.20 -1.68 -7.94
CA TYR A 8 0.39 -2.29 -6.76
C TYR A 8 -0.64 -2.64 -5.67
N PHE A 9 -1.60 -1.75 -5.40
CA PHE A 9 -2.67 -2.02 -4.44
C PHE A 9 -3.54 -3.20 -4.86
N VAL A 10 -3.86 -3.30 -6.15
CA VAL A 10 -4.61 -4.45 -6.70
C VAL A 10 -3.80 -5.73 -6.58
N GLU A 11 -2.54 -5.74 -7.02
CA GLU A 11 -1.65 -6.91 -6.91
C GLU A 11 -1.54 -7.42 -5.46
N LEU A 12 -1.48 -6.50 -4.50
CA LEU A 12 -1.40 -6.86 -3.08
C LEU A 12 -2.72 -7.45 -2.58
N ILE A 13 -3.87 -6.89 -2.97
CA ILE A 13 -5.18 -7.45 -2.62
C ILE A 13 -5.37 -8.83 -3.24
N GLU A 14 -4.99 -9.03 -4.50
CA GLU A 14 -5.05 -10.33 -5.17
C GLU A 14 -4.25 -11.42 -4.44
N ILE A 15 -3.13 -11.07 -3.80
CA ILE A 15 -2.37 -11.98 -2.94
C ILE A 15 -3.13 -12.34 -1.67
N CYS A 16 -3.86 -11.37 -1.11
CA CYS A 16 -4.55 -11.52 0.17
C CYS A 16 -5.92 -12.20 0.06
N THR A 17 -6.47 -12.34 -1.15
CA THR A 17 -7.83 -12.85 -1.36
C THR A 17 -7.85 -14.14 -2.16
N GLU A 18 -8.66 -15.11 -1.72
CA GLU A 18 -9.03 -16.25 -2.54
C GLU A 18 -10.17 -15.87 -3.52
N ARG A 19 -10.27 -16.62 -4.63
CA ARG A 19 -11.38 -16.45 -5.58
C ARG A 19 -12.73 -16.68 -4.88
N ASP A 20 -13.72 -15.86 -5.23
CA ASP A 20 -15.09 -15.87 -4.68
C ASP A 20 -15.21 -15.54 -3.17
N HIS A 21 -14.13 -15.09 -2.52
CA HIS A 21 -14.19 -14.61 -1.15
C HIS A 21 -14.80 -13.20 -1.08
N ARG A 22 -15.97 -13.08 -0.43
CA ARG A 22 -16.61 -11.77 -0.20
C ARG A 22 -15.96 -11.09 0.98
N ASP A 23 -15.07 -10.14 0.71
CA ASP A 23 -14.48 -9.27 1.73
C ASP A 23 -14.88 -7.80 1.52
N PRO A 24 -15.95 -7.32 2.19
CA PRO A 24 -16.39 -5.94 2.07
C PRO A 24 -15.37 -4.94 2.64
N GLU A 25 -14.51 -5.35 3.57
CA GLU A 25 -13.51 -4.47 4.17
C GLU A 25 -12.37 -4.20 3.19
N LEU A 26 -11.91 -5.23 2.47
CA LEU A 26 -10.90 -5.10 1.42
C LEU A 26 -11.42 -4.28 0.23
N TYR A 27 -12.66 -4.50 -0.21
CA TYR A 27 -13.29 -3.64 -1.22
C TYR A 27 -13.35 -2.19 -0.75
N GLY A 28 -13.76 -1.97 0.51
CA GLY A 28 -13.82 -0.66 1.12
C GLY A 28 -12.45 0.04 1.15
N LEU A 29 -11.40 -0.69 1.52
CA LEU A 29 -10.02 -0.20 1.52
C LEU A 29 -9.57 0.22 0.11
N LEU A 30 -9.76 -0.64 -0.89
CA LEU A 30 -9.34 -0.35 -2.26
C LEU A 30 -10.09 0.86 -2.84
N ARG A 31 -11.41 0.97 -2.58
CA ARG A 31 -12.21 2.12 -2.97
C ARG A 31 -11.69 3.42 -2.34
N ARG A 32 -11.37 3.43 -1.05
CA ARG A 32 -10.77 4.60 -0.37
C ARG A 32 -9.40 4.94 -0.94
N ALA A 33 -8.58 3.93 -1.24
CA ALA A 33 -7.25 4.11 -1.80
C ALA A 33 -7.30 4.75 -3.19
N PHE A 34 -8.21 4.32 -4.06
CA PHE A 34 -8.41 4.93 -5.37
C PHE A 34 -8.97 6.33 -5.28
N GLY A 35 -9.94 6.58 -4.39
CA GLY A 35 -10.43 7.93 -4.14
C GLY A 35 -9.32 8.87 -3.67
N TYR A 36 -8.41 8.40 -2.80
CA TYR A 36 -7.24 9.17 -2.40
C TYR A 36 -6.32 9.47 -3.59
N LEU A 37 -5.99 8.45 -4.39
CA LEU A 37 -5.11 8.57 -5.54
C LEU A 37 -5.69 9.47 -6.65
N ASP A 38 -7.01 9.58 -6.75
CA ASP A 38 -7.67 10.49 -7.69
C ASP A 38 -7.50 11.96 -7.26
N ALA A 39 -7.66 12.22 -5.95
CA ALA A 39 -7.58 13.57 -5.38
C ALA A 39 -6.16 14.02 -4.99
N ASN A 40 -5.20 13.11 -4.88
CA ASN A 40 -3.86 13.38 -4.35
C ASN A 40 -2.77 12.70 -5.18
N ASP A 41 -1.55 13.22 -5.07
CA ASP A 41 -0.39 12.56 -5.64
C ASP A 41 -0.03 11.28 -4.89
N ALA A 42 0.41 10.28 -5.66
CA ALA A 42 0.99 9.09 -5.09
C ALA A 42 2.28 9.42 -4.31
N SER A 43 2.42 8.81 -3.14
CA SER A 43 3.55 9.06 -2.24
C SER A 43 3.95 7.76 -1.51
N PRO A 44 5.20 7.67 -1.02
CA PRO A 44 5.61 6.54 -0.18
C PRO A 44 4.72 6.38 1.07
N GLN A 45 4.21 7.49 1.60
CA GLN A 45 3.30 7.51 2.76
C GLN A 45 1.94 6.90 2.42
N ALA A 46 1.40 7.17 1.22
CA ALA A 46 0.16 6.55 0.77
C ALA A 46 0.29 5.03 0.65
N VAL A 47 1.44 4.54 0.16
CA VAL A 47 1.75 3.10 0.09
C VAL A 47 1.83 2.50 1.50
N ALA A 48 2.60 3.10 2.40
CA ALA A 48 2.73 2.62 3.78
C ALA A 48 1.38 2.62 4.52
N HIS A 49 0.55 3.65 4.32
CA HIS A 49 -0.79 3.71 4.89
C HIS A 49 -1.67 2.57 4.40
N PHE A 50 -1.68 2.31 3.09
CA PHE A 50 -2.44 1.20 2.51
C PHE A 50 -2.02 -0.16 3.09
N GLU A 51 -0.72 -0.43 3.14
CA GLU A 51 -0.17 -1.66 3.73
C GLU A 51 -0.53 -1.81 5.21
N THR A 52 -0.51 -0.70 5.96
CA THR A 52 -0.90 -0.70 7.37
C THR A 52 -2.37 -1.05 7.54
N GLU A 53 -3.26 -0.43 6.78
CA GLU A 53 -4.69 -0.73 6.82
C GLU A 53 -4.99 -2.16 6.43
N LEU A 54 -4.31 -2.67 5.40
CA LEU A 54 -4.45 -4.06 4.98
C LEU A 54 -3.97 -5.03 6.08
N ALA A 55 -2.82 -4.74 6.70
CA ALA A 55 -2.31 -5.55 7.81
C ALA A 55 -3.25 -5.53 9.03
N ARG A 56 -3.98 -4.42 9.26
CA ARG A 56 -5.03 -4.33 10.29
C ARG A 56 -6.23 -5.22 9.95
N ILE A 57 -6.75 -5.13 8.74
CA ILE A 57 -7.87 -5.97 8.27
C ILE A 57 -7.50 -7.45 8.34
N ALA A 58 -6.28 -7.80 7.92
CA ALA A 58 -5.76 -9.16 7.99
C ALA A 58 -5.42 -9.64 9.43
N GLY A 59 -5.57 -8.79 10.45
CA GLY A 59 -5.35 -9.16 11.85
C GLY A 59 -3.88 -9.35 12.26
N VAL A 60 -2.92 -8.92 11.42
CA VAL A 60 -1.48 -9.09 11.67
C VAL A 60 -0.76 -7.81 12.11
N HIS A 61 -1.49 -6.71 12.20
CA HIS A 61 -0.98 -5.45 12.73
C HIS A 61 -1.36 -5.27 14.21
N ASP A 62 -0.51 -5.78 15.11
CA ASP A 62 -0.66 -5.54 16.56
C ASP A 62 0.11 -4.28 16.99
N VAL A 63 -0.63 -3.18 17.14
CA VAL A 63 -0.11 -1.88 17.60
C VAL A 63 0.52 -1.94 19.00
N LYS A 64 0.19 -2.98 19.80
CA LYS A 64 0.67 -3.17 21.17
C LYS A 64 1.83 -4.16 21.27
N LYS A 65 1.95 -5.15 20.36
CA LYS A 65 2.99 -6.20 20.48
C LYS A 65 4.19 -6.10 19.56
N LEU A 66 4.19 -5.40 18.43
CA LEU A 66 5.46 -5.17 17.71
C LEU A 66 5.36 -4.02 16.72
N LYS A 67 6.44 -3.22 16.65
CA LYS A 67 6.74 -2.26 15.56
C LYS A 67 7.05 -2.98 14.24
N ALA A 68 6.35 -4.07 13.93
CA ALA A 68 6.59 -4.84 12.72
C ALA A 68 6.20 -3.97 11.51
N ASP A 69 7.13 -3.84 10.55
CA ASP A 69 6.86 -3.23 9.25
C ASP A 69 5.62 -3.92 8.65
N PRO A 70 4.52 -3.20 8.37
CA PRO A 70 3.30 -3.79 7.84
C PRO A 70 3.54 -4.66 6.60
N ALA A 71 4.44 -4.25 5.71
CA ALA A 71 4.79 -5.05 4.55
C ALA A 71 5.45 -6.38 4.93
N PHE A 72 6.33 -6.38 5.93
CA PHE A 72 6.94 -7.61 6.42
C PHE A 72 5.90 -8.55 7.05
N ALA A 73 4.97 -8.02 7.84
CA ALA A 73 3.87 -8.81 8.43
C ALA A 73 2.98 -9.43 7.35
N LEU A 74 2.59 -8.65 6.34
CA LEU A 74 1.83 -9.12 5.18
C LEU A 74 2.61 -10.20 4.41
N GLY A 75 3.90 -9.97 4.15
CA GLY A 75 4.76 -10.94 3.47
C GLY A 75 4.87 -12.27 4.22
N ASN A 76 4.93 -12.24 5.56
CA ASN A 76 4.93 -13.44 6.38
C ASN A 76 3.59 -14.17 6.37
N LEU A 77 2.47 -13.44 6.43
CA LEU A 77 1.13 -14.03 6.44
C LEU A 77 0.80 -14.70 5.08
N PHE A 78 1.09 -14.00 3.98
CA PHE A 78 0.70 -14.44 2.63
C PHE A 78 1.85 -15.09 1.85
N GLY A 79 3.02 -15.27 2.48
CA GLY A 79 4.20 -15.90 1.92
C GLY A 79 5.01 -15.07 0.91
N ARG A 80 4.46 -13.93 0.46
CA ARG A 80 5.14 -13.00 -0.48
C ARG A 80 4.54 -11.60 -0.45
N LEU A 81 5.28 -10.66 -1.04
CA LEU A 81 4.79 -9.34 -1.44
C LEU A 81 4.87 -9.20 -2.97
N PRO A 82 4.12 -8.26 -3.59
CA PRO A 82 4.28 -7.94 -4.99
C PRO A 82 5.72 -7.50 -5.31
N ILE A 83 6.28 -8.04 -6.39
CA ILE A 83 7.65 -7.72 -6.85
C ILE A 83 7.76 -6.23 -7.23
N SER A 84 6.64 -5.63 -7.63
CA SER A 84 6.49 -4.21 -7.96
C SER A 84 6.73 -3.27 -6.77
N ARG A 85 6.69 -3.74 -5.51
CA ARG A 85 6.81 -2.88 -4.30
C ARG A 85 8.10 -2.06 -4.27
N THR A 86 9.25 -2.74 -4.32
CA THR A 86 10.57 -2.10 -4.19
C THR A 86 10.83 -1.06 -5.28
N PRO A 87 10.66 -1.35 -6.59
CA PRO A 87 10.83 -0.34 -7.63
C PRO A 87 9.82 0.80 -7.49
N LEU A 88 8.56 0.53 -7.12
CA LEU A 88 7.56 1.56 -6.90
C LEU A 88 7.99 2.55 -5.79
N LEU A 89 8.39 2.04 -4.63
CA LEU A 89 8.83 2.88 -3.51
C LEU A 89 10.07 3.71 -3.85
N LYS A 90 11.03 3.14 -4.60
CA LYS A 90 12.20 3.87 -5.09
C LYS A 90 11.79 5.05 -5.96
N THR A 91 10.92 4.83 -6.95
CA THR A 91 10.44 5.90 -7.83
C THR A 91 9.67 6.97 -7.06
N LEU A 92 8.74 6.57 -6.18
CA LEU A 92 7.97 7.51 -5.37
C LEU A 92 8.86 8.35 -4.43
N ALA A 93 9.93 7.77 -3.88
CA ALA A 93 10.88 8.50 -3.05
C ALA A 93 11.70 9.54 -3.85
N VAL A 94 12.05 9.22 -5.10
CA VAL A 94 12.73 10.17 -6.01
C VAL A 94 11.78 11.32 -6.36
N GLU A 95 10.54 11.02 -6.73
CA GLU A 95 9.55 12.05 -7.07
C GLU A 95 9.23 12.96 -5.89
N ALA A 96 9.10 12.41 -4.68
CA ALA A 96 8.88 13.19 -3.47
C ALA A 96 10.03 14.19 -3.23
N LYS A 97 11.28 13.76 -3.41
CA LYS A 97 12.46 14.64 -3.30
C LYS A 97 12.48 15.74 -4.36
N ASN A 98 12.06 15.44 -5.59
CA ASN A 98 12.02 16.43 -6.66
C ASN A 98 10.98 17.53 -6.37
N ARG A 99 9.79 17.15 -5.87
CA ARG A 99 8.75 18.11 -5.48
C ARG A 99 9.19 19.04 -4.35
N THR A 100 9.87 18.52 -3.33
CA THR A 100 10.38 19.38 -2.23
C THR A 100 11.36 20.44 -2.75
N LYS A 101 12.20 20.11 -3.74
CA LYS A 101 13.15 21.05 -4.33
C LYS A 101 12.47 22.14 -5.17
N GLU A 102 11.37 21.81 -5.84
CA GLU A 102 10.58 22.77 -6.63
C GLU A 102 9.85 23.78 -5.71
N THR A 103 9.33 23.33 -4.56
CA THR A 103 8.63 24.20 -3.60
C THR A 103 9.54 25.11 -2.76
N SER A 104 10.85 24.84 -2.74
CA SER A 104 11.84 25.65 -1.98
C SER A 104 12.60 26.65 -2.86
N LYS A 105 12.15 26.86 -4.11
CA LYS A 105 12.75 27.77 -5.08
C LYS A 105 11.74 28.86 -5.44
#